data_AF-A0A7S2GG22-F1
#
_entry.id   AF-A0A7S2GG22-F1
#
_cell.length_a   1.000
_cell.length_b   1.000
_cell.length_c   1.000
_cell.angle_alpha   90.00
_cell.angle_beta   90.00
_cell.angle_gamma   90.00
#
_symmetry.space_group_name_H-M   'P 1'
#
loop_
_entity.id
_entity.type
_entity.pdbx_description
1 polymer ?
#
loop_
_entity_poly.entity_id
_entity_poly.type
_entity_poly.pdbx_seq_one_letter_code
_entity_poly.pdbx_strand_id
1 'polypeptide(L)'
;SLESCMENEMHSYLHMALGGAWECPYSFKDFTAEHPKFSKSLGFVGLNIMNALWNNMLSAGYLKCPLSCQKNVAYSDCSCSCPSIDNTNLTDDEVYNILDHSKIFSTLSRGLQGDKFLGERATPDGKMEYHWLSFEDSESIELNRFLLSSACHPGKMGQMATGGSTNDPLFWVLHPIYDRLWMFIRLSPAHEEFDHFWDDDLARCDGHRYHDLLPFSHLFGEEKSDMHFYSNQELYENLDPKNPRVPYVYDTFEWSSCA
;
A
#
# COMPACT_ATOMS: atom_id res chain seq x y z
N SER A 1 11.07 -11.00 1.44
CA SER A 1 10.85 -11.80 0.21
C SER A 1 10.34 -10.89 -0.90
N LEU A 2 10.37 -11.34 -2.17
CA LEU A 2 9.77 -10.60 -3.29
C LEU A 2 8.28 -10.33 -3.04
N GLU A 3 7.56 -11.32 -2.50
CA GLU A 3 6.15 -11.18 -2.09
C GLU A 3 5.95 -9.97 -1.18
N SER A 4 6.72 -9.88 -0.08
CA SER A 4 6.61 -8.74 0.83
C SER A 4 6.94 -7.40 0.16
N CYS A 5 7.88 -7.38 -0.78
CA CYS A 5 8.22 -6.14 -1.51
C CYS A 5 7.10 -5.76 -2.49
N MET A 6 6.63 -6.69 -3.31
CA MET A 6 5.58 -6.42 -4.30
C MET A 6 4.26 -6.07 -3.63
N GLU A 7 3.86 -6.82 -2.60
CA GLU A 7 2.59 -6.63 -1.89
C GLU A 7 2.61 -5.38 -1.00
N ASN A 8 3.62 -5.25 -0.13
CA ASN A 8 3.60 -4.21 0.90
C ASN A 8 4.22 -2.89 0.44
N GLU A 9 5.07 -2.89 -0.60
CA GLU A 9 5.80 -1.68 -1.01
C GLU A 9 5.31 -1.12 -2.35
N MET A 10 4.93 -1.97 -3.31
CA MET A 10 4.48 -1.52 -4.64
C MET A 10 2.95 -1.56 -4.82
N HIS A 11 2.29 -2.64 -4.42
CA HIS A 11 0.86 -2.88 -4.63
C HIS A 11 -0.03 -1.88 -3.91
N SER A 12 0.15 -1.74 -2.60
CA SER A 12 -0.57 -0.74 -1.82
C SER A 12 -0.39 0.70 -2.33
N TYR A 13 0.78 1.03 -2.88
CA TYR A 13 1.05 2.36 -3.45
C TYR A 13 0.26 2.60 -4.75
N LEU A 14 0.32 1.66 -5.70
CA LEU A 14 -0.36 1.81 -7.00
C LEU A 14 -1.87 1.96 -6.81
N HIS A 15 -2.46 1.23 -5.87
CA HIS A 15 -3.86 1.36 -5.49
C HIS A 15 -4.25 2.76 -5.03
N MET A 16 -3.40 3.41 -4.27
CA MET A 16 -3.65 4.78 -3.79
C MET A 16 -3.40 5.84 -4.86
N ALA A 17 -2.28 5.71 -5.58
CA ALA A 17 -1.88 6.66 -6.60
C ALA A 17 -2.82 6.65 -7.82
N LEU A 18 -3.40 5.49 -8.14
CA LEU A 18 -4.21 5.29 -9.34
C LEU A 18 -5.67 5.00 -8.94
N GLY A 19 -6.46 6.08 -8.85
CA GLY A 19 -7.89 5.99 -8.56
C GLY A 19 -8.24 5.77 -7.09
N GLY A 20 -7.25 5.71 -6.20
CA GLY A 20 -7.46 5.47 -4.77
C GLY A 20 -7.85 6.72 -3.98
N ALA A 21 -7.13 7.83 -4.18
CA ALA A 21 -7.46 9.11 -3.54
C ALA A 21 -7.26 10.30 -4.49
N TRP A 22 -8.14 11.29 -4.40
CA TRP A 22 -8.01 12.56 -5.13
C TRP A 22 -8.60 13.73 -4.34
N GLU A 23 -8.31 14.96 -4.80
CA GLU A 23 -8.74 16.20 -4.13
C GLU A 23 -8.29 16.29 -2.66
N CYS A 24 -7.04 15.88 -2.37
CA CYS A 24 -6.48 15.98 -1.03
C CYS A 24 -6.29 17.46 -0.63
N PRO A 25 -6.80 17.91 0.53
CA PRO A 25 -6.75 19.31 0.95
C PRO A 25 -5.37 19.70 1.49
N TYR A 26 -4.56 18.73 1.92
CA TYR A 26 -3.18 18.92 2.35
C TYR A 26 -2.23 18.48 1.25
N SER A 27 -1.60 19.46 0.59
CA SER A 27 -0.68 19.24 -0.51
C SER A 27 0.74 19.01 0.01
N PHE A 28 1.26 17.80 -0.21
CA PHE A 28 2.65 17.46 0.12
C PHE A 28 3.62 18.36 -0.65
N LYS A 29 3.29 18.64 -1.92
CA LYS A 29 4.08 19.53 -2.78
C LYS A 29 4.20 20.92 -2.16
N ASP A 30 3.09 21.53 -1.79
CA ASP A 30 3.09 22.91 -1.29
C ASP A 30 3.77 22.99 0.08
N PHE A 31 3.51 22.02 0.96
CA PHE A 31 4.19 21.94 2.25
C PHE A 31 5.70 21.72 2.10
N THR A 32 6.16 20.88 1.16
CA THR A 32 7.60 20.74 0.89
C THR A 32 8.23 21.98 0.26
N ALA A 33 7.45 22.81 -0.44
CA ALA A 33 7.94 24.07 -0.97
C ALA A 33 8.17 25.11 0.15
N GLU A 34 7.29 25.13 1.15
CA GLU A 34 7.40 25.98 2.34
C GLU A 34 8.43 25.45 3.34
N HIS A 35 8.57 24.12 3.45
CA HIS A 35 9.46 23.43 4.38
C HIS A 35 10.39 22.43 3.66
N PRO A 36 11.38 22.88 2.87
CA PRO A 36 12.22 22.00 2.04
C PRO A 36 12.95 20.89 2.79
N LYS A 37 13.27 21.11 4.07
CA LYS A 37 13.92 20.13 4.96
C LYS A 37 13.12 18.82 5.08
N PHE A 38 11.79 18.88 4.95
CA PHE A 38 10.92 17.69 5.06
C PHE A 38 10.77 16.92 3.74
N SER A 39 11.30 17.42 2.62
CA SER A 39 11.09 16.84 1.29
C SER A 39 11.44 15.35 1.21
N LYS A 40 12.57 14.94 1.79
CA LYS A 40 12.98 13.53 1.76
C LYS A 40 12.05 12.64 2.58
N SER A 41 11.67 13.07 3.78
CA SER A 41 10.76 12.32 4.67
C SER A 41 9.34 12.27 4.13
N LEU A 42 8.86 13.34 3.51
CA LEU A 42 7.54 13.37 2.87
C LEU A 42 7.50 12.61 1.55
N GLY A 43 8.60 12.57 0.81
CA GLY A 43 8.78 11.64 -0.30
C GLY A 43 8.65 10.19 0.18
N PHE A 44 9.33 9.84 1.29
CA PHE A 44 9.19 8.53 1.92
C PHE A 44 7.75 8.24 2.36
N VAL A 45 7.08 9.15 3.08
CA VAL A 45 5.69 8.99 3.54
C VAL A 45 4.72 8.86 2.35
N GLY A 46 4.86 9.73 1.34
CA GLY A 46 4.03 9.76 0.13
C GLY A 46 4.16 8.50 -0.72
N LEU A 47 5.39 8.03 -0.94
CA LEU A 47 5.67 6.85 -1.77
C LEU A 47 5.24 5.54 -1.10
N ASN A 48 5.36 5.43 0.22
CA ASN A 48 5.25 4.12 0.86
C ASN A 48 3.91 3.91 1.57
N ILE A 49 3.27 4.96 2.09
CA ILE A 49 2.37 4.78 3.26
C ILE A 49 1.08 5.60 3.17
N MET A 50 0.78 6.27 2.04
CA MET A 50 -0.54 6.92 1.87
C MET A 50 -1.70 5.96 2.14
N ASN A 51 -1.59 4.70 1.68
CA ASN A 51 -2.59 3.66 1.97
C ASN A 51 -2.70 3.37 3.47
N ALA A 52 -1.55 3.26 4.13
CA ALA A 52 -1.49 2.95 5.53
C ALA A 52 -1.95 4.12 6.40
N LEU A 53 -1.73 5.39 6.02
CA LEU A 53 -2.22 6.54 6.79
C LEU A 53 -3.73 6.49 6.97
N TRP A 54 -4.51 6.38 5.89
CA TRP A 54 -5.96 6.40 6.00
C TRP A 54 -6.51 5.09 6.58
N ASN A 55 -5.96 3.92 6.19
CA ASN A 55 -6.40 2.62 6.72
C ASN A 55 -6.17 2.50 8.23
N ASN A 56 -5.03 2.99 8.72
CA ASN A 56 -4.71 3.00 10.14
C ASN A 56 -5.64 3.94 10.91
N MET A 57 -5.89 5.14 10.39
CA MET A 57 -6.83 6.08 11.01
C MET A 57 -8.27 5.56 10.98
N LEU A 58 -8.67 4.86 9.92
CA LEU A 58 -9.98 4.19 9.84
C LEU A 58 -10.08 3.04 10.84
N SER A 59 -9.05 2.19 10.92
CA SER A 59 -8.98 1.03 11.83
C SER A 59 -8.95 1.44 13.30
N ALA A 60 -8.28 2.55 13.62
CA ALA A 60 -8.27 3.15 14.96
C ALA A 60 -9.60 3.84 15.32
N GLY A 61 -10.51 3.97 14.35
CA GLY A 61 -11.83 4.54 14.54
C GLY A 61 -11.89 6.07 14.49
N TYR A 62 -10.77 6.75 14.24
CA TYR A 62 -10.70 8.21 14.11
C TYR A 62 -11.31 8.69 12.80
N LEU A 63 -10.96 8.05 11.68
CA LEU A 63 -11.43 8.44 10.36
C LEU A 63 -12.86 7.92 10.12
N LYS A 64 -13.72 8.78 9.59
CA LYS A 64 -15.07 8.46 9.14
C LYS A 64 -15.23 8.88 7.69
N CYS A 65 -15.72 7.96 6.87
CA CYS A 65 -15.98 8.17 5.46
C CYS A 65 -17.49 8.03 5.18
N PRO A 66 -18.05 8.79 4.22
CA PRO A 66 -19.41 8.59 3.77
C PRO A 66 -19.56 7.22 3.10
N LEU A 67 -20.71 6.56 3.29
CA LEU A 67 -20.98 5.23 2.70
C LEU A 67 -21.13 5.28 1.17
N SER A 68 -21.52 6.43 0.64
CA SER A 68 -21.70 6.64 -0.80
C SER A 68 -21.42 8.09 -1.13
N CYS A 69 -20.82 8.32 -2.30
CA CYS A 69 -20.63 9.66 -2.83
C CYS A 69 -21.08 9.70 -4.29
N GLN A 70 -21.79 10.76 -4.67
CA GLN A 70 -22.14 11.04 -6.06
C GLN A 70 -21.13 11.99 -6.70
N LYS A 71 -20.98 11.93 -8.02
CA LYS A 71 -19.98 12.74 -8.75
C LYS A 71 -20.12 14.26 -8.54
N ASN A 72 -21.34 14.75 -8.25
CA ASN A 72 -21.66 16.19 -8.20
C ASN A 72 -21.96 16.71 -6.79
N VAL A 73 -21.48 16.04 -5.72
CA VAL A 73 -21.60 16.58 -4.36
C VAL A 73 -20.38 17.40 -3.97
N ALA A 74 -20.55 18.30 -3.00
CA ALA A 74 -19.46 19.09 -2.46
C ALA A 74 -18.38 18.20 -1.84
N TYR A 75 -17.14 18.70 -1.78
CA TYR A 75 -16.02 17.97 -1.17
C TYR A 75 -16.35 17.49 0.25
N SER A 76 -16.96 18.35 1.07
CA SER A 76 -17.37 18.05 2.45
C SER A 76 -18.30 16.86 2.59
N ASP A 77 -19.09 16.55 1.56
CA ASP A 77 -20.11 15.51 1.59
C ASP A 77 -19.58 14.16 1.06
N CYS A 78 -18.34 14.16 0.56
CA CYS A 78 -17.71 13.05 -0.15
C CYS A 78 -16.30 12.72 0.37
N SER A 79 -15.76 13.51 1.29
CA SER A 79 -14.43 13.29 1.84
C SER A 79 -14.50 12.59 3.18
N CYS A 80 -13.45 11.82 3.48
CA CYS A 80 -13.27 11.28 4.81
C CYS A 80 -12.70 12.38 5.73
N SER A 81 -13.12 12.37 7.00
CA SER A 81 -12.62 13.29 8.02
C SER A 81 -12.46 12.58 9.37
N CYS A 82 -11.70 13.17 10.30
CA CYS A 82 -11.62 12.72 11.69
C CYS A 82 -12.55 13.57 12.59
N PRO A 83 -13.85 13.28 12.70
CA PRO A 83 -14.79 14.12 13.45
C PRO A 83 -14.49 14.20 14.95
N SER A 84 -13.75 13.24 15.50
CA SER A 84 -13.37 13.21 16.92
C SER A 84 -12.06 13.95 17.22
N ILE A 85 -11.40 14.52 16.22
CA ILE A 85 -10.09 15.17 16.36
C ILE A 85 -10.23 16.64 15.97
N ASP A 86 -10.16 17.53 16.95
CA ASP A 86 -10.00 18.97 16.70
C ASP A 86 -8.51 19.29 16.56
N ASN A 87 -8.03 19.24 15.33
CA ASN A 87 -6.61 19.41 14.99
C ASN A 87 -6.04 20.80 15.36
N THR A 88 -6.89 21.79 15.67
CA THR A 88 -6.44 23.15 15.99
C THR A 88 -6.03 23.35 17.46
N ASN A 89 -6.51 22.50 18.36
CA ASN A 89 -6.33 22.65 19.82
C ASN A 89 -5.53 21.53 20.48
N LEU A 90 -4.96 20.61 19.70
CA LEU A 90 -4.15 19.51 20.24
C LEU A 90 -2.80 20.02 20.75
N THR A 91 -2.42 19.53 21.93
CA THR A 91 -1.05 19.57 22.44
C THR A 91 -0.12 18.67 21.62
N ASP A 92 1.19 18.89 21.70
CA ASP A 92 2.18 18.10 20.96
C ASP A 92 2.13 16.62 21.36
N ASP A 93 1.93 16.34 22.65
CA ASP A 93 1.77 14.98 23.17
C ASP A 93 0.49 14.32 22.64
N GLU A 94 -0.62 15.04 22.52
CA GLU A 94 -1.86 14.50 21.94
C GLU A 94 -1.68 14.14 20.46
N VAL A 95 -0.99 14.99 19.69
CA VAL A 95 -0.68 14.70 18.28
C VAL A 95 0.14 13.41 18.18
N TYR A 96 1.19 13.29 19.00
CA TYR A 96 2.02 12.09 19.03
C TYR A 96 1.21 10.84 19.40
N ASN A 97 0.45 10.92 20.49
CA ASN A 97 -0.34 9.80 21.00
C ASN A 97 -1.38 9.31 19.98
N ILE A 98 -2.00 10.21 19.21
CA ILE A 98 -2.95 9.82 18.15
C ILE A 98 -2.23 9.07 17.02
N LEU A 99 -1.08 9.57 16.56
CA LEU A 99 -0.29 8.92 15.51
C LEU A 99 0.26 7.56 15.96
N ASP A 100 0.67 7.43 17.22
CA ASP A 100 1.13 6.17 17.78
C ASP A 100 -0.01 5.18 18.01
N HIS A 101 -1.12 5.62 18.62
CA HIS A 101 -2.31 4.78 18.84
C HIS A 101 -2.91 4.28 17.53
N SER A 102 -2.91 5.11 16.49
CA SER A 102 -3.34 4.70 15.15
C SER A 102 -2.36 3.75 14.46
N LYS A 103 -1.17 3.51 15.03
CA LYS A 103 -0.09 2.68 14.47
C LYS A 103 0.65 3.30 13.29
N ILE A 104 0.44 4.59 12.99
CA ILE A 104 1.13 5.28 11.88
C ILE A 104 2.65 5.18 12.04
N PHE A 105 3.20 5.47 13.23
CA PHE A 105 4.65 5.37 13.42
C PHE A 105 5.20 3.95 13.27
N SER A 106 4.52 2.96 13.85
CA SER A 106 4.94 1.56 13.72
C SER A 106 4.90 1.07 12.26
N THR A 107 3.91 1.53 11.47
CA THR A 107 3.83 1.22 10.04
C THR A 107 4.92 1.95 9.24
N LEU A 108 5.18 3.23 9.55
CA LEU A 108 6.29 3.99 8.95
C LEU A 108 7.63 3.35 9.24
N SER A 109 7.91 3.00 10.50
CA SER A 109 9.18 2.39 10.91
C SER A 109 9.43 1.02 10.26
N ARG A 110 8.38 0.24 10.00
CA ARG A 110 8.47 -1.10 9.37
C ARG A 110 8.36 -1.08 7.85
N GLY A 111 8.02 0.05 7.24
CA GLY A 111 7.92 0.20 5.79
C GLY A 111 9.28 0.18 5.11
N LEU A 112 9.29 0.15 3.77
CA LEU A 112 10.51 0.18 2.96
C LEU A 112 11.39 1.37 3.35
N GLN A 113 12.62 1.10 3.81
CA GLN A 113 13.56 2.13 4.31
C GLN A 113 13.10 2.88 5.57
N GLY A 114 12.10 2.40 6.30
CA GLY A 114 11.59 3.05 7.51
C GLY A 114 12.66 3.26 8.58
N ASP A 115 13.59 2.32 8.70
CA ASP A 115 14.79 2.36 9.56
C ASP A 115 15.73 3.54 9.28
N LYS A 116 15.67 4.12 8.08
CA LYS A 116 16.45 5.32 7.71
C LYS A 116 15.80 6.63 8.15
N PHE A 117 14.51 6.61 8.49
CA PHE A 117 13.74 7.81 8.81
C PHE A 117 13.25 7.85 10.25
N LEU A 118 12.90 6.69 10.82
CA LEU A 118 12.38 6.58 12.18
C LEU A 118 13.25 5.65 13.03
N GLY A 119 13.52 6.09 14.25
CA GLY A 119 14.13 5.28 15.29
C GLY A 119 13.25 5.22 16.53
N GLU A 120 13.59 4.34 17.46
CA GLU A 120 12.94 4.25 18.77
C GLU A 120 13.89 4.77 19.84
N ARG A 121 13.38 5.56 20.79
CA ARG A 121 14.13 6.05 21.95
C ARG A 121 13.34 5.83 23.23
N ALA A 122 14.05 5.54 24.32
CA ALA A 122 13.43 5.48 25.64
C ALA A 122 13.22 6.90 26.17
N THR A 123 12.00 7.19 26.60
CA THR A 123 11.65 8.41 27.34
C THR A 123 12.17 8.35 28.78
N PRO A 124 12.20 9.49 29.51
CA PRO A 124 12.58 9.49 30.93
C PRO A 124 11.71 8.59 31.83
N ASP A 125 10.46 8.33 31.46
CA ASP A 125 9.55 7.38 32.14
C ASP A 125 9.71 5.92 31.66
N GLY A 126 10.67 5.65 30.78
CA GLY A 126 11.04 4.31 30.32
C GLY A 126 10.12 3.74 29.22
N LYS A 127 9.27 4.57 28.62
CA LYS A 127 8.46 4.18 27.44
C LYS A 127 9.30 4.26 26.19
N MET A 128 9.05 3.37 25.24
CA MET A 128 9.69 3.45 23.93
C MET A 128 8.83 4.31 23.01
N GLU A 129 9.44 5.34 22.43
CA GLU A 129 8.80 6.28 21.51
C GLU A 129 9.56 6.33 20.17
N TYR A 130 8.80 6.33 19.08
CA TYR A 130 9.28 6.68 17.76
C TYR A 130 9.71 8.14 17.66
N HIS A 131 10.79 8.41 16.94
CA HIS A 131 11.25 9.76 16.61
C HIS A 131 11.86 9.80 15.21
N TRP A 132 11.84 10.97 14.57
CA TRP A 132 12.47 11.17 13.27
C TRP A 132 13.98 11.32 13.43
N LEU A 133 14.76 10.48 12.75
CA LEU A 133 16.22 10.43 12.91
C LEU A 133 16.93 11.69 12.40
N SER A 134 16.31 12.43 11.48
CA SER A 134 16.92 13.58 10.80
C SER A 134 16.48 14.93 11.35
N PHE A 135 15.65 14.97 12.40
CA PHE A 135 14.98 16.19 12.86
C PHE A 135 15.12 16.35 14.38
N GLU A 136 15.18 17.61 14.82
CA GLU A 136 15.03 17.93 16.23
C GLU A 136 13.58 17.70 16.70
N ASP A 137 13.34 17.72 18.02
CA ASP A 137 12.00 17.44 18.57
C ASP A 137 10.94 18.43 18.08
N SER A 138 11.26 19.72 18.01
CA SER A 138 10.35 20.77 17.53
C SER A 138 9.99 20.58 16.05
N GLU A 139 10.95 20.17 15.24
CA GLU A 139 10.77 19.89 13.82
C GLU A 139 9.99 18.59 13.59
N SER A 140 10.23 17.59 14.44
CA SER A 140 9.47 16.34 14.45
C SER A 140 7.99 16.61 14.76
N ILE A 141 7.69 17.50 15.70
CA ILE A 141 6.34 17.91 16.05
C ILE A 141 5.66 18.62 14.86
N GLU A 142 6.36 19.54 14.19
CA GLU A 142 5.88 20.23 13.00
C GLU A 142 5.48 19.23 11.90
N LEU A 143 6.34 18.25 11.61
CA LEU A 143 6.05 17.19 10.66
C LEU A 143 4.88 16.29 11.13
N ASN A 144 4.84 15.92 12.41
CA ASN A 144 3.77 15.09 12.97
C ASN A 144 2.40 15.77 12.86
N ARG A 145 2.32 17.09 13.08
CA ARG A 145 1.09 17.86 12.89
C ARG A 145 0.64 17.83 11.44
N PHE A 146 1.55 17.98 10.49
CA PHE A 146 1.23 17.85 9.07
C PHE A 146 0.75 16.43 8.71
N LEU A 147 1.40 15.40 9.26
CA LEU A 147 1.01 14.00 9.04
C LEU A 147 -0.38 13.70 9.59
N LEU A 148 -0.69 14.17 10.81
CA LEU A 148 -2.02 14.00 11.39
C LEU A 148 -3.08 14.70 10.54
N SER A 149 -2.81 15.94 10.12
CA SER A 149 -3.70 16.71 9.25
C SER A 149 -4.02 15.96 7.94
N SER A 150 -2.97 15.44 7.30
CA SER A 150 -3.07 14.68 6.05
C SER A 150 -3.79 13.35 6.25
N ALA A 151 -3.48 12.61 7.32
CA ALA A 151 -4.10 11.32 7.62
C ALA A 151 -5.59 11.46 7.96
N CYS A 152 -5.98 12.58 8.57
CA CYS A 152 -7.38 12.88 8.86
C CYS A 152 -8.16 13.42 7.68
N HIS A 153 -7.50 13.79 6.59
CA HIS A 153 -8.16 14.31 5.39
C HIS A 153 -7.51 13.71 4.14
N PRO A 154 -7.68 12.40 3.90
CA PRO A 154 -7.04 11.71 2.79
C PRO A 154 -7.62 12.08 1.41
N GLY A 155 -8.62 12.98 1.36
CA GLY A 155 -9.31 13.36 0.13
C GLY A 155 -10.62 12.60 -0.06
N LYS A 156 -11.03 12.52 -1.32
CA LYS A 156 -12.10 11.63 -1.79
C LYS A 156 -11.49 10.26 -2.07
N MET A 157 -12.08 9.22 -1.50
CA MET A 157 -11.59 7.86 -1.63
C MET A 157 -12.35 7.09 -2.71
N GLY A 158 -11.63 6.40 -3.57
CA GLY A 158 -12.17 5.52 -4.61
C GLY A 158 -12.09 4.04 -4.25
N GLN A 159 -12.68 3.20 -5.09
CA GLN A 159 -12.68 1.74 -4.89
C GLN A 159 -11.27 1.17 -4.90
N MET A 160 -10.37 1.74 -5.71
CA MET A 160 -8.97 1.33 -5.80
C MET A 160 -8.22 1.42 -4.48
N ALA A 161 -8.60 2.29 -3.55
CA ALA A 161 -7.97 2.32 -2.23
C ALA A 161 -8.39 1.14 -1.34
N THR A 162 -9.48 0.46 -1.64
CA THR A 162 -10.12 -0.49 -0.72
C THR A 162 -9.92 -1.95 -1.16
N GLY A 163 -10.28 -2.91 -0.30
CA GLY A 163 -10.37 -4.32 -0.69
C GLY A 163 -11.43 -4.60 -1.78
N GLY A 164 -12.27 -3.62 -2.13
CA GLY A 164 -13.19 -3.66 -3.27
C GLY A 164 -12.59 -3.18 -4.58
N SER A 165 -11.26 -3.01 -4.67
CA SER A 165 -10.56 -2.47 -5.83
C SER A 165 -10.84 -3.23 -7.13
N THR A 166 -11.12 -4.53 -7.07
CA THR A 166 -11.51 -5.38 -8.22
C THR A 166 -12.77 -4.89 -8.96
N ASN A 167 -13.59 -4.05 -8.33
CA ASN A 167 -14.77 -3.44 -8.95
C ASN A 167 -14.43 -2.25 -9.85
N ASP A 168 -13.22 -1.68 -9.73
CA ASP A 168 -12.72 -0.65 -10.62
C ASP A 168 -12.10 -1.30 -11.86
N PRO A 169 -12.53 -0.98 -13.10
CA PRO A 169 -11.94 -1.51 -14.31
C PRO A 169 -10.42 -1.31 -14.42
N LEU A 170 -9.86 -0.26 -13.80
CA LEU A 170 -8.41 -0.03 -13.78
C LEU A 170 -7.65 -1.15 -13.07
N PHE A 171 -8.25 -1.83 -12.09
CA PHE A 171 -7.66 -3.00 -11.43
C PHE A 171 -7.15 -4.01 -12.46
N TRP A 172 -8.01 -4.39 -13.41
CA TRP A 172 -7.72 -5.43 -14.38
C TRP A 172 -6.70 -5.01 -15.45
N VAL A 173 -6.48 -3.71 -15.62
CA VAL A 173 -5.46 -3.16 -16.52
C VAL A 173 -4.11 -3.03 -15.81
N LEU A 174 -4.12 -2.82 -14.49
CA LEU A 174 -2.92 -2.66 -13.67
C LEU A 174 -2.33 -3.98 -13.20
N HIS A 175 -3.16 -4.94 -12.75
CA HIS A 175 -2.68 -6.21 -12.21
C HIS A 175 -1.80 -7.06 -13.17
N PRO A 176 -2.00 -7.01 -14.51
CA PRO A 176 -1.07 -7.64 -15.45
C PRO A 176 0.37 -7.14 -15.36
N ILE A 177 0.64 -5.98 -14.73
CA ILE A 177 2.02 -5.49 -14.51
C ILE A 177 2.82 -6.45 -13.63
N TYR A 178 2.19 -7.05 -12.61
CA TYR A 178 2.84 -8.02 -11.72
C TYR A 178 3.16 -9.32 -12.46
N ASP A 179 2.22 -9.78 -13.26
CA ASP A 179 2.40 -10.97 -14.09
C ASP A 179 3.50 -10.76 -15.14
N ARG A 180 3.54 -9.59 -15.79
CA ARG A 180 4.65 -9.21 -16.69
C ARG A 180 5.99 -9.18 -15.97
N LEU A 181 6.07 -8.63 -14.76
CA LEU A 181 7.29 -8.61 -13.96
C LEU A 181 7.73 -10.03 -13.55
N TRP A 182 6.77 -10.87 -13.15
CA TRP A 182 7.05 -12.26 -12.81
C TRP A 182 7.56 -13.06 -14.03
N MET A 183 6.92 -12.92 -15.19
CA MET A 183 7.41 -13.53 -16.43
C MET A 183 8.81 -13.04 -16.81
N PHE A 184 9.12 -11.76 -16.62
CA PHE A 184 10.47 -11.22 -16.80
C PHE A 184 11.48 -11.92 -15.89
N ILE A 185 11.18 -12.05 -14.59
CA ILE A 185 12.05 -12.75 -13.62
C ILE A 185 12.29 -14.20 -14.06
N ARG A 186 11.26 -14.92 -14.53
CA ARG A 186 11.36 -16.33 -14.97
C ARG A 186 12.19 -16.52 -16.25
N LEU A 187 12.15 -15.55 -17.16
CA LEU A 187 12.83 -15.63 -18.47
C LEU A 187 14.23 -15.01 -18.46
N SER A 188 14.50 -14.05 -17.58
CA SER A 188 15.75 -13.29 -17.56
C SER A 188 16.91 -14.11 -16.99
N PRO A 189 18.03 -14.29 -17.72
CA PRO A 189 19.23 -14.92 -17.17
C PRO A 189 19.80 -14.18 -15.96
N ALA A 190 19.56 -12.86 -15.86
CA ALA A 190 20.01 -12.05 -14.73
C ALA A 190 19.32 -12.40 -13.40
N HIS A 191 18.22 -13.17 -13.45
CA HIS A 191 17.44 -13.58 -12.29
C HIS A 191 17.35 -15.10 -12.17
N GLU A 192 18.29 -15.85 -12.76
CA GLU A 192 18.33 -17.32 -12.66
C GLU A 192 18.48 -17.81 -11.20
N GLU A 193 19.13 -17.02 -10.36
CA GLU A 193 19.29 -17.29 -8.92
C GLU A 193 18.08 -16.86 -8.06
N PHE A 194 16.98 -16.42 -8.69
CA PHE A 194 15.79 -16.02 -7.95
C PHE A 194 15.23 -17.20 -7.16
N ASP A 195 15.04 -17.00 -5.85
CA ASP A 195 14.47 -18.02 -4.98
C ASP A 195 12.97 -18.17 -5.21
N HIS A 196 12.58 -19.29 -5.80
CA HIS A 196 11.19 -19.66 -6.05
C HIS A 196 10.55 -20.42 -4.88
N PHE A 197 11.18 -20.45 -3.70
CA PHE A 197 10.62 -21.07 -2.50
C PHE A 197 9.27 -20.47 -2.12
N TRP A 198 8.29 -21.35 -1.87
CA TRP A 198 6.97 -20.99 -1.37
C TRP A 198 6.90 -21.28 0.12
N ASP A 199 6.77 -20.24 0.94
CA ASP A 199 6.77 -20.35 2.39
C ASP A 199 5.34 -20.49 2.94
N ASP A 200 4.91 -21.74 3.13
CA ASP A 200 3.60 -22.04 3.70
C ASP A 200 3.44 -21.57 5.15
N ASP A 201 4.53 -21.38 5.90
CA ASP A 201 4.47 -20.93 7.29
C ASP A 201 4.11 -19.43 7.40
N LEU A 202 4.28 -18.66 6.32
CA LEU A 202 3.85 -17.26 6.22
C LEU A 202 2.37 -17.11 5.84
N ALA A 203 1.73 -18.17 5.33
CA ALA A 203 0.34 -18.15 4.91
C ALA A 203 -0.63 -18.14 6.12
N ARG A 204 -1.19 -16.96 6.40
CA ARG A 204 -2.15 -16.75 7.53
C ARG A 204 -3.62 -16.96 7.16
N CYS A 205 -3.92 -17.04 5.87
CA CYS A 205 -5.27 -17.12 5.33
C CYS A 205 -5.37 -18.27 4.32
N ASP A 206 -6.56 -18.85 4.18
CA ASP A 206 -6.83 -19.88 3.17
C ASP A 206 -6.62 -19.32 1.75
N GLY A 207 -6.05 -20.13 0.87
CA GLY A 207 -5.75 -19.74 -0.51
C GLY A 207 -4.33 -19.21 -0.71
N HIS A 208 -3.51 -19.17 0.35
CA HIS A 208 -2.13 -18.67 0.26
C HIS A 208 -1.07 -19.78 0.33
N ARG A 209 -1.43 -21.01 0.75
CA ARG A 209 -0.47 -22.12 0.78
C ARG A 209 -0.27 -22.72 -0.60
N TYR A 210 0.88 -23.34 -0.81
CA TYR A 210 1.30 -23.89 -2.08
C TYR A 210 0.31 -24.90 -2.66
N HIS A 211 -0.34 -25.68 -1.80
CA HIS A 211 -1.33 -26.68 -2.20
C HIS A 211 -2.79 -26.28 -1.93
N ASP A 212 -3.05 -25.02 -1.54
CA ASP A 212 -4.43 -24.56 -1.36
C ASP A 212 -5.14 -24.47 -2.71
N LEU A 213 -6.35 -25.02 -2.77
CA LEU A 213 -7.21 -24.93 -3.95
C LEU A 213 -7.84 -23.53 -4.05
N LEU A 214 -7.81 -22.98 -5.25
CA LEU A 214 -8.35 -21.66 -5.58
C LEU A 214 -9.64 -21.80 -6.37
N PRO A 215 -10.53 -20.78 -6.34
CA PRO A 215 -11.83 -20.84 -7.01
C PRO A 215 -11.73 -20.62 -8.53
N PHE A 216 -10.63 -21.04 -9.15
CA PHE A 216 -10.39 -20.95 -10.59
C PHE A 216 -10.53 -22.33 -11.23
N SER A 217 -11.21 -22.40 -12.36
CA SER A 217 -11.37 -23.64 -13.15
C SER A 217 -11.46 -23.30 -14.63
N HIS A 218 -11.18 -24.28 -15.50
CA HIS A 218 -11.30 -24.15 -16.96
C HIS A 218 -10.43 -23.03 -17.56
N LEU A 219 -9.22 -22.85 -17.05
CA LEU A 219 -8.29 -21.82 -17.52
C LEU A 219 -7.39 -22.31 -18.67
N PHE A 220 -7.15 -23.62 -18.79
CA PHE A 220 -6.15 -24.19 -19.70
C PHE A 220 -6.76 -25.17 -20.71
N GLY A 221 -8.04 -24.98 -21.06
CA GLY A 221 -8.73 -25.70 -22.13
C GLY A 221 -9.40 -27.01 -21.71
N GLU A 222 -9.66 -27.20 -20.41
CA GLU A 222 -10.42 -28.33 -19.88
C GLU A 222 -11.89 -28.30 -20.33
N GLU A 223 -12.46 -29.49 -20.56
CA GLU A 223 -13.88 -29.67 -20.87
C GLU A 223 -14.75 -29.22 -19.69
N LYS A 224 -15.90 -28.56 -19.96
CA LYS A 224 -16.80 -28.02 -18.93
C LYS A 224 -17.37 -29.06 -17.95
N SER A 225 -17.31 -30.34 -18.31
CA SER A 225 -17.78 -31.44 -17.46
C SER A 225 -16.82 -31.77 -16.31
N ASP A 226 -15.56 -31.34 -16.40
CA ASP A 226 -14.51 -31.67 -15.45
C ASP A 226 -14.20 -30.44 -14.59
N MET A 227 -15.01 -30.23 -13.55
CA MET A 227 -14.77 -29.14 -12.60
C MET A 227 -13.48 -29.42 -11.80
N HIS A 228 -12.38 -28.88 -12.30
CA HIS A 228 -11.07 -28.93 -11.69
C HIS A 228 -10.72 -27.54 -11.15
N PHE A 229 -10.58 -27.45 -9.82
CA PHE A 229 -10.01 -26.28 -9.17
C PHE A 229 -8.50 -26.42 -9.10
N TYR A 230 -7.78 -25.36 -9.45
CA TYR A 230 -6.32 -25.37 -9.40
C TYR A 230 -5.82 -24.98 -8.01
N SER A 231 -4.75 -25.65 -7.59
CA SER A 231 -3.90 -25.20 -6.50
C SER A 231 -3.00 -24.03 -6.91
N ASN A 232 -2.42 -23.32 -5.93
CA ASN A 232 -1.36 -22.34 -6.18
C ASN A 232 -0.19 -22.96 -6.95
N GLN A 233 0.23 -24.19 -6.61
CA GLN A 233 1.23 -24.95 -7.35
C GLN A 233 0.85 -25.09 -8.84
N GLU A 234 -0.35 -25.59 -9.13
CA GLU A 234 -0.78 -25.83 -10.52
C GLU A 234 -0.85 -24.53 -11.31
N LEU A 235 -1.35 -23.44 -10.72
CA LEU A 235 -1.35 -22.13 -11.39
C LEU A 235 0.07 -21.62 -11.63
N TYR A 236 0.96 -21.76 -10.65
CA TYR A 236 2.35 -21.34 -10.75
C TYR A 236 3.11 -22.06 -11.88
N GLU A 237 2.87 -23.37 -12.04
CA GLU A 237 3.46 -24.18 -13.11
C GLU A 237 2.79 -23.95 -14.48
N ASN A 238 1.47 -23.80 -14.51
CA ASN A 238 0.72 -23.62 -15.75
C ASN A 238 0.86 -22.22 -16.35
N LEU A 239 1.08 -21.20 -15.53
CA LEU A 239 1.31 -19.83 -15.98
C LEU A 239 2.78 -19.53 -16.30
N ASP A 240 3.71 -20.48 -16.08
CA ASP A 240 5.12 -20.26 -16.42
C ASP A 240 5.25 -19.86 -17.90
N PRO A 241 5.91 -18.73 -18.23
CA PRO A 241 6.07 -18.30 -19.62
C PRO A 241 6.85 -19.30 -20.50
N LYS A 242 7.57 -20.26 -19.91
CA LYS A 242 8.23 -21.38 -20.63
C LYS A 242 7.29 -22.54 -20.91
N ASN A 243 6.11 -22.58 -20.30
CA ASN A 243 5.11 -23.61 -20.52
C ASN A 243 4.43 -23.39 -21.90
N PRO A 244 4.50 -24.35 -22.84
CA PRO A 244 3.91 -24.19 -24.16
C PRO A 244 2.37 -24.11 -24.16
N ARG A 245 1.72 -24.39 -23.02
CA ARG A 245 0.27 -24.29 -22.85
C ARG A 245 -0.19 -22.96 -22.27
N VAL A 246 0.73 -22.07 -21.88
CA VAL A 246 0.35 -20.75 -21.37
C VAL A 246 -0.39 -19.98 -22.48
N PRO A 247 -1.58 -19.40 -22.19
CA PRO A 247 -2.41 -18.81 -23.25
C PRO A 247 -1.88 -17.48 -23.77
N TYR A 248 -0.91 -16.87 -23.10
CA TYR A 248 -0.28 -15.60 -23.49
C TYR A 248 1.13 -15.48 -22.92
N VAL A 249 1.95 -14.66 -23.57
CA VAL A 249 3.24 -14.16 -23.07
C VAL A 249 3.37 -12.72 -23.56
N TYR A 250 4.05 -11.85 -22.80
CA TYR A 250 4.32 -10.48 -23.25
C TYR A 250 5.40 -10.45 -24.33
N ASP A 251 5.15 -9.66 -25.38
CA ASP A 251 6.08 -9.50 -26.51
C ASP A 251 7.41 -8.85 -26.09
N THR A 252 7.35 -7.86 -25.20
CA THR A 252 8.54 -7.19 -24.65
C THR A 252 8.44 -7.01 -23.15
N PHE A 253 9.59 -6.84 -22.51
CA PHE A 253 9.74 -6.42 -21.11
C PHE A 253 10.35 -5.02 -21.01
N GLU A 254 10.17 -4.20 -22.04
CA GLU A 254 10.59 -2.80 -22.02
C GLU A 254 9.46 -1.92 -21.45
N TRP A 255 9.81 -1.02 -20.53
CA TRP A 255 8.90 0.00 -20.01
C TRP A 255 9.32 1.36 -20.54
N SER A 256 8.86 1.73 -21.74
CA SER A 256 9.18 3.02 -22.36
C SER A 256 8.75 4.22 -21.52
N SER A 257 7.74 4.05 -20.67
CA SER A 257 7.30 5.07 -19.70
C SER A 257 8.30 5.32 -18.56
N CYS A 258 9.30 4.45 -18.40
CA CYS A 258 10.36 4.55 -17.39
C CYS A 258 11.71 5.00 -17.99
N ALA A 259 11.76 5.30 -19.29
CA ALA A 259 12.95 5.73 -20.03
C ALA A 259 13.03 7.26 -20.19
#